data_AF-A0A7V6SY88-F1
#
_entry.id   AF-A0A7V6SY88-F1
#
_cell.length_a   1.000
_cell.length_b   1.000
_cell.length_c   1.000
_cell.angle_alpha   90.00
_cell.angle_beta   90.00
_cell.angle_gamma   90.00
#
_symmetry.space_group_name_H-M   'P 1'
#
loop_
_entity.id
_entity.type
_entity.pdbx_description
1 polymer ?
#
loop_
_entity_poly.entity_id
_entity_poly.type
_entity_poly.pdbx_seq_one_letter_code
_entity_poly.pdbx_strand_id
1 'polypeptide(L)'
;MNQNSNFNFGIGESNSGMNTYDSYYKHQPRNNNGLTMILITIILIIVFSVLWFSGFFTPRDRKAENDKLFNRVCNAARTYADNNNKNDKRITGKIVYLTVGQLSSANLLEATLINPLNNEKIPSTTYIKLEVLPSGEFQCYGFVKREEDRVKPVITLKGEATIYGRVGEKVIDPGATAIDDVDGDISERIQRSGNVNINTPGTYKINYVVSDISGNISKVVTRTYIIQ
;
A
#
# COMPACT_ATOMS: atom_id res chain seq x y z
N MET A 1 -34.82 -65.97 -37.65
CA MET A 1 -36.12 -66.55 -38.07
C MET A 1 -37.19 -65.85 -37.25
N ASN A 2 -37.78 -64.78 -37.80
CA ASN A 2 -39.10 -64.74 -38.47
C ASN A 2 -40.22 -64.98 -37.42
N GLN A 3 -41.15 -64.06 -37.15
CA GLN A 3 -42.12 -63.50 -38.11
C GLN A 3 -42.76 -62.19 -37.58
N ASN A 4 -43.06 -61.26 -38.50
CA ASN A 4 -44.34 -60.54 -38.74
C ASN A 4 -45.29 -60.29 -37.54
N SER A 5 -46.02 -59.18 -37.42
CA SER A 5 -46.30 -58.04 -38.29
C SER A 5 -47.31 -57.15 -37.54
N ASN A 6 -47.24 -55.83 -37.77
CA ASN A 6 -48.36 -54.93 -37.99
C ASN A 6 -49.52 -54.79 -36.97
N PHE A 7 -49.75 -53.50 -36.67
CA PHE A 7 -51.01 -52.76 -36.79
C PHE A 7 -51.52 -52.06 -35.53
N ASN A 8 -52.06 -50.89 -35.82
CA ASN A 8 -52.17 -49.67 -35.03
C ASN A 8 -53.67 -49.40 -34.72
N PHE A 9 -53.93 -48.25 -34.09
CA PHE A 9 -55.22 -47.59 -33.82
C PHE A 9 -56.00 -48.09 -32.59
N GLY A 10 -56.58 -47.22 -31.76
CA GLY A 10 -56.69 -45.77 -31.83
C GLY A 10 -57.97 -45.30 -31.12
N ILE A 11 -57.85 -44.13 -30.50
CA ILE A 11 -58.83 -43.04 -30.31
C ILE A 11 -60.22 -43.30 -29.69
N GLY A 12 -60.52 -42.43 -28.72
CA GLY A 12 -61.86 -42.06 -28.27
C GLY A 12 -61.80 -40.73 -27.53
N GLU A 13 -62.11 -39.64 -28.23
CA GLU A 13 -62.28 -38.28 -27.67
C GLU A 13 -63.55 -38.18 -26.81
N SER A 14 -63.56 -37.27 -25.83
CA SER A 14 -64.67 -36.30 -25.68
C SER A 14 -64.32 -35.20 -24.66
N ASN A 15 -64.85 -34.01 -24.97
CA ASN A 15 -64.56 -32.69 -24.40
C ASN A 15 -65.08 -32.42 -22.97
N SER A 16 -64.51 -31.35 -22.40
CA SER A 16 -65.19 -30.22 -21.72
C SER A 16 -64.99 -30.07 -20.20
N GLY A 17 -64.73 -28.82 -19.80
CA GLY A 17 -65.29 -28.27 -18.57
C GLY A 17 -64.31 -27.89 -17.46
N MET A 18 -64.01 -26.60 -17.37
CA MET A 18 -63.24 -25.92 -16.33
C MET A 18 -64.02 -25.74 -15.01
N ASN A 19 -63.27 -25.73 -13.90
CA ASN A 19 -63.52 -25.06 -12.61
C ASN A 19 -64.64 -25.53 -11.67
N THR A 20 -64.25 -25.86 -10.42
CA THR A 20 -64.48 -25.00 -9.25
C THR A 20 -63.50 -25.33 -8.10
N TYR A 21 -63.02 -24.27 -7.45
CA TYR A 21 -62.25 -24.28 -6.20
C TYR A 21 -63.20 -24.44 -4.99
N ASP A 22 -62.64 -25.04 -3.92
CA ASP A 22 -63.09 -25.08 -2.52
C ASP A 22 -64.33 -25.89 -2.14
N SER A 23 -64.09 -27.00 -1.43
CA SER A 23 -64.52 -27.09 -0.02
C SER A 23 -63.97 -28.33 0.70
N TYR A 24 -63.48 -28.06 1.92
CA TYR A 24 -63.54 -28.93 3.11
C TYR A 24 -62.50 -30.05 3.30
N TYR A 25 -61.49 -29.70 4.11
CA TYR A 25 -60.74 -30.62 4.97
C TYR A 25 -61.68 -31.53 5.77
N LYS A 26 -61.46 -32.85 5.67
CA LYS A 26 -61.88 -33.82 6.71
C LYS A 26 -60.76 -34.83 6.96
N HIS A 27 -60.54 -35.11 8.24
CA HIS A 27 -59.34 -35.62 8.88
C HIS A 27 -58.82 -37.01 8.46
N GLN A 28 -57.49 -37.13 8.44
CA GLN A 28 -56.73 -38.37 8.66
C GLN A 28 -55.56 -38.02 9.60
N PRO A 29 -55.23 -38.81 10.64
CA PRO A 29 -54.15 -38.49 11.57
C PRO A 29 -52.80 -38.62 10.86
N ARG A 30 -52.21 -37.49 10.45
CA ARG A 30 -50.85 -37.47 9.91
C ARG A 30 -49.87 -37.70 11.06
N ASN A 31 -49.20 -38.84 10.99
CA ASN A 31 -47.92 -39.12 11.66
C ASN A 31 -47.04 -37.85 11.65
N ASN A 32 -46.92 -37.20 12.81
CA ASN A 32 -46.13 -35.98 12.99
C ASN A 32 -44.62 -36.20 12.80
N ASN A 33 -44.14 -37.44 12.68
CA ASN A 33 -42.72 -37.76 12.56
C ASN A 33 -42.18 -37.50 11.14
N GLY A 34 -43.04 -37.50 10.11
CA GLY A 34 -42.63 -37.20 8.72
C GLY A 34 -42.49 -35.70 8.45
N LEU A 35 -43.42 -34.90 8.98
CA LEU A 35 -43.40 -33.44 8.85
C LEU A 35 -42.30 -32.82 9.71
N THR A 36 -42.05 -33.35 10.92
CA THR A 36 -40.91 -32.89 11.74
C THR A 36 -39.57 -33.19 11.08
N MET A 37 -39.40 -34.36 10.45
CA MET A 37 -38.16 -34.69 9.74
C MET A 37 -37.91 -33.81 8.50
N ILE A 38 -38.96 -33.47 7.74
CA ILE A 38 -38.85 -32.55 6.59
C ILE A 38 -38.57 -31.12 7.05
N LEU A 39 -39.22 -30.66 8.13
CA LEU A 39 -38.92 -29.36 8.72
C LEU A 39 -37.49 -29.30 9.28
N ILE A 40 -37.01 -30.36 9.93
CA ILE A 40 -35.64 -30.45 10.45
C ILE A 40 -34.63 -30.46 9.30
N THR A 41 -34.86 -31.17 8.19
CA THR A 41 -33.93 -31.17 7.05
C THR A 41 -33.93 -29.82 6.32
N ILE A 42 -35.08 -29.17 6.17
CA ILE A 42 -35.16 -27.81 5.60
C ILE A 42 -34.47 -26.80 6.52
N ILE A 43 -34.69 -26.88 7.84
CA ILE A 43 -33.97 -26.05 8.83
C ILE A 43 -32.48 -26.35 8.80
N LEU A 44 -32.04 -27.61 8.66
CA LEU A 44 -30.63 -27.95 8.53
C LEU A 44 -30.03 -27.44 7.21
N ILE A 45 -30.76 -27.47 6.09
CA ILE A 45 -30.31 -26.89 4.82
C ILE A 45 -30.29 -25.36 4.89
N ILE A 46 -31.23 -24.73 5.60
CA ILE A 46 -31.25 -23.28 5.83
C ILE A 46 -30.15 -22.89 6.83
N VAL A 47 -29.91 -23.65 7.89
CA VAL A 47 -28.80 -23.43 8.84
C VAL A 47 -27.47 -23.71 8.15
N PHE A 48 -27.36 -24.72 7.28
CA PHE A 48 -26.16 -25.01 6.52
C PHE A 48 -25.91 -23.94 5.46
N SER A 49 -26.95 -23.45 4.77
CA SER A 49 -26.84 -22.37 3.78
C SER A 49 -26.63 -21.00 4.45
N VAL A 50 -27.23 -20.72 5.61
CA VAL A 50 -27.01 -19.51 6.42
C VAL A 50 -25.64 -19.55 7.11
N LEU A 51 -25.14 -20.70 7.59
CA LEU A 51 -23.76 -20.86 8.07
C LEU A 51 -22.74 -20.76 6.92
N TRP A 52 -23.12 -21.15 5.71
CA TRP A 52 -22.33 -20.87 4.50
C TRP A 52 -22.39 -19.41 4.05
N PHE A 53 -23.50 -18.71 4.27
CA PHE A 53 -23.70 -17.31 3.86
C PHE A 53 -23.33 -16.28 4.94
N SER A 54 -23.19 -16.67 6.20
CA SER A 54 -22.83 -15.78 7.32
C SER A 54 -21.33 -15.78 7.58
N GLY A 55 -20.54 -15.38 6.57
CA GLY A 55 -19.22 -14.76 6.82
C GLY A 55 -18.16 -15.62 7.52
N PHE A 56 -18.27 -16.95 7.51
CA PHE A 56 -17.19 -17.84 7.92
C PHE A 56 -16.13 -17.95 6.81
N PHE A 57 -15.51 -16.82 6.45
CA PHE A 57 -14.15 -16.89 5.94
C PHE A 57 -13.31 -17.45 7.06
N THR A 58 -12.82 -18.68 6.89
CA THR A 58 -11.94 -19.26 7.90
C THR A 58 -10.71 -18.37 8.04
N PRO A 59 -10.02 -18.34 9.20
CA PRO A 59 -8.77 -17.60 9.33
C PRO A 59 -7.73 -17.96 8.25
N ARG A 60 -7.82 -19.18 7.69
CA ARG A 60 -7.01 -19.67 6.57
C ARG A 60 -7.31 -18.94 5.27
N ASP A 61 -8.57 -18.64 4.99
CA ASP A 61 -8.99 -17.97 3.75
C ASP A 61 -8.58 -16.49 3.77
N ARG A 62 -8.75 -15.80 4.91
CA ARG A 62 -8.30 -14.40 5.08
C ARG A 62 -6.78 -14.25 4.91
N LYS A 63 -5.99 -15.21 5.41
CA LYS A 63 -4.54 -15.21 5.19
C LYS A 63 -4.19 -15.36 3.71
N ALA A 64 -4.86 -16.28 3.00
CA ALA A 64 -4.63 -16.49 1.58
C ALA A 64 -5.00 -15.26 0.74
N GLU A 65 -6.09 -14.55 1.07
CA GLU A 65 -6.45 -13.30 0.43
C GLU A 65 -5.47 -12.16 0.73
N ASN A 66 -4.97 -12.08 1.96
CA ASN A 66 -3.93 -11.13 2.32
C ASN A 66 -2.62 -11.40 1.55
N ASP A 67 -2.23 -12.68 1.39
CA ASP A 67 -1.07 -13.08 0.60
C ASP A 67 -1.26 -12.72 -0.90
N LYS A 68 -2.48 -12.86 -1.43
CA LYS A 68 -2.82 -12.40 -2.80
C LYS A 68 -2.69 -10.88 -2.93
N LEU A 69 -3.21 -10.12 -1.97
CA LEU A 69 -3.09 -8.66 -1.96
C LEU A 69 -1.62 -8.23 -1.92
N PHE A 70 -0.83 -8.84 -1.03
CA PHE A 70 0.61 -8.58 -0.92
C PHE A 70 1.33 -8.78 -2.26
N ASN A 71 1.11 -9.93 -2.92
CA ASN A 71 1.74 -10.23 -4.20
C ASN A 71 1.33 -9.24 -5.31
N ARG A 72 0.06 -8.86 -5.38
CA ARG A 72 -0.43 -7.85 -6.35
C ARG A 72 0.28 -6.51 -6.16
N VAL A 73 0.32 -6.03 -4.92
CA VAL A 73 0.93 -4.75 -4.56
C VAL A 73 2.43 -4.76 -4.85
N CYS A 74 3.12 -5.82 -4.44
CA CYS A 74 4.55 -5.94 -4.69
C CYS A 74 4.88 -6.04 -6.18
N ASN A 75 4.08 -6.76 -6.98
CA ASN A 75 4.30 -6.81 -8.43
C ASN A 75 4.13 -5.44 -9.08
N ALA A 76 3.07 -4.71 -8.73
CA ALA A 76 2.86 -3.35 -9.22
C ALA A 76 4.00 -2.40 -8.81
N ALA A 77 4.44 -2.47 -7.56
CA ALA A 77 5.54 -1.65 -7.05
C ALA A 77 6.86 -1.93 -7.79
N ARG A 78 7.20 -3.20 -8.02
CA ARG A 78 8.38 -3.59 -8.81
C ARG A 78 8.29 -3.07 -10.23
N THR A 79 7.16 -3.28 -10.92
CA THR A 79 6.95 -2.77 -12.28
C THR A 79 7.10 -1.26 -12.37
N TYR A 80 6.57 -0.52 -11.40
CA TYR A 80 6.74 0.93 -11.33
C TYR A 80 8.22 1.31 -11.17
N ALA A 81 8.91 0.66 -10.23
CA ALA A 81 10.33 0.91 -9.99
C ALA A 81 11.18 0.58 -11.23
N ASP A 82 10.96 -0.57 -11.87
CA ASP A 82 11.65 -0.97 -13.10
C ASP A 82 11.46 0.05 -14.22
N ASN A 83 10.23 0.55 -14.44
CA ASN A 83 9.94 1.49 -15.53
C ASN A 83 10.60 2.86 -15.32
N ASN A 84 10.76 3.31 -14.07
CA ASN A 84 11.31 4.63 -13.77
C ASN A 84 12.81 4.61 -13.48
N ASN A 85 13.35 3.47 -13.04
CA ASN A 85 14.70 3.37 -12.48
C ASN A 85 15.64 2.42 -13.26
N LYS A 86 15.20 1.84 -14.39
CA LYS A 86 15.89 0.75 -15.11
C LYS A 86 17.39 0.95 -15.39
N ASN A 87 17.85 2.20 -15.45
CA ASN A 87 19.21 2.55 -15.86
C ASN A 87 20.02 3.27 -14.78
N ASP A 88 19.45 3.51 -13.59
CA ASP A 88 20.15 4.24 -12.54
C ASP A 88 20.90 3.28 -11.60
N LYS A 89 22.18 3.09 -11.90
CA LYS A 89 23.13 2.28 -11.10
C LYS A 89 23.40 2.86 -9.70
N ARG A 90 22.87 4.04 -9.36
CA ARG A 90 23.05 4.70 -8.04
C ARG A 90 22.03 4.24 -6.99
N ILE A 91 21.15 3.29 -7.31
CA ILE A 91 20.02 2.89 -6.45
C ILE A 91 20.31 1.59 -5.69
N THR A 92 21.36 0.83 -6.03
CA THR A 92 21.76 -0.37 -5.28
C THR A 92 21.97 -0.08 -3.79
N GLY A 93 21.31 -0.84 -2.92
CA GLY A 93 21.32 -0.64 -1.46
C GLY A 93 20.39 0.47 -0.95
N LYS A 94 19.60 1.12 -1.81
CA LYS A 94 18.63 2.15 -1.39
C LYS A 94 17.25 1.57 -1.13
N ILE A 95 16.57 2.19 -0.16
CA ILE A 95 15.16 1.96 0.12
C ILE A 95 14.34 2.88 -0.79
N VAL A 96 13.35 2.31 -1.47
CA VAL A 96 12.38 3.04 -2.30
C VAL A 96 11.01 2.94 -1.64
N TYR A 97 10.36 4.08 -1.46
CA TYR A 97 9.00 4.16 -0.96
C TYR A 97 8.07 4.64 -2.07
N LEU A 98 7.04 3.84 -2.36
CA LEU A 98 5.98 4.17 -3.30
C LEU A 98 4.64 4.23 -2.58
N THR A 99 3.78 5.17 -2.93
CA THR A 99 2.43 5.22 -2.36
C THR A 99 1.45 4.41 -3.21
N VAL A 100 0.40 3.88 -2.59
CA VAL A 100 -0.71 3.23 -3.31
C VAL A 100 -1.29 4.16 -4.37
N GLY A 101 -1.37 5.46 -4.07
CA GLY A 101 -1.80 6.50 -5.00
C GLY A 101 -0.91 6.62 -6.22
N GLN A 102 0.42 6.61 -6.06
CA GLN A 102 1.36 6.63 -7.19
C GLN A 102 1.15 5.44 -8.13
N LEU A 103 0.98 4.24 -7.57
CA LEU A 103 0.76 3.03 -8.37
C LEU A 103 -0.61 3.02 -9.05
N SER A 104 -1.64 3.54 -8.38
CA SER A 104 -2.96 3.69 -8.97
C SER A 104 -2.98 4.73 -10.09
N SER A 105 -2.33 5.89 -9.91
CA SER A 105 -2.16 6.90 -10.96
C SER A 105 -1.36 6.39 -12.16
N ALA A 106 -0.46 5.42 -11.95
CA ALA A 106 0.25 4.73 -13.01
C ALA A 106 -0.54 3.58 -13.65
N ASN A 107 -1.80 3.37 -13.27
CA ASN A 107 -2.67 2.26 -13.70
C ASN A 107 -2.10 0.86 -13.39
N LEU A 108 -1.27 0.74 -12.36
CA LEU A 108 -0.69 -0.55 -11.92
C LEU A 108 -1.45 -1.17 -10.76
N LEU A 109 -2.28 -0.39 -10.06
CA LEU A 109 -3.17 -0.85 -8.99
C LEU A 109 -4.56 -0.20 -9.10
N GLU A 110 -5.54 -0.86 -8.49
CA GLU A 110 -6.88 -0.34 -8.31
C GLU A 110 -6.87 0.94 -7.45
N ALA A 111 -7.77 1.87 -7.75
CA ALA A 111 -7.90 3.14 -7.03
C ALA A 111 -8.36 2.99 -5.57
N THR A 112 -8.96 1.84 -5.23
CA THR A 112 -9.38 1.53 -3.86
C THR A 112 -8.97 0.09 -3.56
N LEU A 113 -8.09 -0.06 -2.58
CA LEU A 113 -7.70 -1.35 -2.02
C LEU A 113 -8.38 -1.54 -0.67
N ILE A 114 -8.80 -2.76 -0.37
CA ILE A 114 -9.40 -3.16 0.91
C ILE A 114 -8.48 -4.18 1.57
N ASN A 115 -8.23 -4.03 2.87
CA ASN A 115 -7.48 -4.99 3.66
C ASN A 115 -8.36 -6.21 3.98
N PRO A 116 -8.03 -7.43 3.52
CA PRO A 116 -8.87 -8.61 3.72
C PRO A 116 -8.97 -9.06 5.20
N LEU A 117 -8.09 -8.58 6.08
CA LEU A 117 -8.07 -8.96 7.49
C LEU A 117 -9.10 -8.20 8.33
N ASN A 118 -9.30 -6.92 8.04
CA ASN A 118 -10.16 -6.03 8.83
C ASN A 118 -11.22 -5.28 7.99
N ASN A 119 -11.26 -5.53 6.67
CA ASN A 119 -12.19 -4.90 5.72
C ASN A 119 -12.10 -3.37 5.66
N GLU A 120 -10.99 -2.79 6.09
CA GLU A 120 -10.76 -1.35 6.01
C GLU A 120 -10.17 -0.95 4.67
N LYS A 121 -10.52 0.26 4.20
CA LYS A 121 -9.89 0.84 3.02
C LYS A 121 -8.44 1.17 3.32
N ILE A 122 -7.54 0.75 2.44
CA ILE A 122 -6.13 1.11 2.49
C ILE A 122 -5.98 2.51 1.84
N PRO A 123 -5.51 3.53 2.59
CA PRO A 123 -5.34 4.87 2.06
C PRO A 123 -4.39 4.92 0.86
N SER A 124 -4.65 5.81 -0.10
CA SER A 124 -3.74 6.05 -1.23
C SER A 124 -2.38 6.59 -0.78
N THR A 125 -2.30 7.19 0.41
CA THR A 125 -1.05 7.66 1.04
C THR A 125 -0.23 6.55 1.70
N THR A 126 -0.76 5.31 1.77
CA THR A 126 -0.03 4.17 2.36
C THR A 126 1.21 3.87 1.54
N TYR A 127 2.34 3.72 2.22
CA TYR A 127 3.61 3.42 1.58
C TYR A 127 3.79 1.92 1.37
N ILE A 128 4.53 1.60 0.32
CA ILE A 128 5.03 0.29 -0.03
C ILE A 128 6.54 0.40 -0.05
N LYS A 129 7.21 -0.42 0.75
CA LYS A 129 8.66 -0.40 0.88
C LYS A 129 9.28 -1.43 -0.06
N LEU A 130 10.20 -0.97 -0.90
CA LEU A 130 11.11 -1.78 -1.68
C LEU A 130 12.55 -1.53 -1.25
N GLU A 131 13.40 -2.53 -1.40
CA GLU A 131 14.85 -2.43 -1.28
C GLU A 131 15.49 -2.96 -2.55
N VAL A 132 16.49 -2.24 -3.06
CA VAL A 132 17.27 -2.69 -4.22
C VAL A 132 18.43 -3.54 -3.72
N LEU A 133 18.37 -4.83 -4.00
CA LEU A 133 19.40 -5.78 -3.65
C LEU A 133 20.69 -5.52 -4.46
N PRO A 134 21.86 -6.00 -3.99
CA PRO A 134 23.10 -5.95 -4.77
C PRO A 134 23.00 -6.57 -6.16
N SER A 135 22.08 -7.51 -6.36
CA SER A 135 21.76 -8.12 -7.66
C SER A 135 21.06 -7.17 -8.65
N GLY A 136 20.54 -6.04 -8.17
CA GLY A 136 19.66 -5.14 -8.93
C GLY A 136 18.18 -5.53 -8.85
N GLU A 137 17.83 -6.62 -8.17
CA GLU A 137 16.43 -7.01 -7.95
C GLU A 137 15.79 -6.20 -6.82
N PHE A 138 14.45 -6.06 -6.89
CA PHE A 138 13.66 -5.38 -5.87
C PHE A 138 13.07 -6.37 -4.86
N GLN A 139 13.55 -6.32 -3.61
CA GLN A 139 12.89 -6.96 -2.48
C GLN A 139 11.73 -6.08 -2.01
N CYS A 140 10.53 -6.66 -1.94
CA CYS A 140 9.33 -5.95 -1.50
C CYS A 140 8.94 -6.38 -0.08
N TYR A 141 8.66 -5.40 0.77
CA TYR A 141 8.23 -5.60 2.16
C TYR A 141 6.72 -5.36 2.35
N GLY A 142 6.00 -5.03 1.28
CA GLY A 142 4.56 -4.75 1.32
C GLY A 142 4.25 -3.38 1.93
N PHE A 143 3.05 -3.27 2.51
CA PHE A 143 2.60 -2.03 3.14
C PHE A 143 3.41 -1.73 4.39
N VAL A 144 3.90 -0.50 4.47
CA VAL A 144 4.55 0.03 5.66
C VAL A 144 3.89 1.34 6.04
N LYS A 145 3.79 1.57 7.34
CA LYS A 145 3.59 2.92 7.84
C LYS A 145 4.96 3.59 7.77
N ARG A 146 5.08 4.66 6.97
CA ARG A 146 6.22 5.56 7.14
C ARG A 146 5.94 6.31 8.44
N GLU A 147 6.82 6.16 9.42
CA GLU A 147 6.75 7.04 10.58
C GLU A 147 6.91 8.48 10.08
N GLU A 148 5.99 9.36 10.48
CA GLU A 148 6.13 10.76 10.12
C GLU A 148 7.42 11.26 10.76
N ASP A 149 8.39 11.52 9.91
CA ASP A 149 9.61 12.17 10.31
C ASP A 149 9.30 13.65 10.52
N ARG A 150 9.41 14.04 11.79
CA ARG A 150 9.18 15.41 12.29
C ARG A 150 10.45 15.96 12.95
N VAL A 151 11.55 15.21 12.89
CA VAL A 151 12.80 15.60 13.53
C VAL A 151 13.56 16.45 12.53
N LYS A 152 14.22 17.50 13.04
CA LYS A 152 14.96 18.41 12.18
C LYS A 152 16.38 17.87 12.03
N PRO A 153 16.97 17.96 10.83
CA PRO A 153 18.36 17.61 10.65
C PRO A 153 19.28 18.53 11.46
N VAL A 154 20.41 17.98 11.91
CA VAL A 154 21.41 18.67 12.72
C VAL A 154 22.65 18.96 11.88
N ILE A 155 22.99 20.24 11.75
CA ILE A 155 24.21 20.69 11.08
C ILE A 155 25.35 20.82 12.09
N THR A 156 26.52 20.30 11.73
CA THR A 156 27.78 20.47 12.47
C THR A 156 28.81 21.17 11.59
N LEU A 157 29.37 22.28 12.05
CA LEU A 157 30.45 22.97 11.33
C LEU A 157 31.72 22.11 11.33
N LYS A 158 32.40 22.00 10.18
CA LYS A 158 33.75 21.41 10.12
C LYS A 158 34.74 22.49 10.55
N GLY A 159 35.41 22.33 11.69
CA GLY A 159 36.32 23.33 12.24
C GLY A 159 35.61 24.50 12.93
N GLU A 160 36.35 25.58 13.20
CA GLU A 160 35.91 26.67 14.07
C GLU A 160 34.66 27.42 13.59
N ALA A 161 33.85 27.89 14.54
CA ALA A 161 32.68 28.72 14.25
C ALA A 161 33.07 30.16 13.87
N THR A 162 34.26 30.60 14.28
CA THR A 162 34.83 31.91 13.92
C THR A 162 36.18 31.70 13.24
N ILE A 163 36.36 32.31 12.08
CA ILE A 163 37.62 32.28 11.32
C ILE A 163 38.15 33.69 11.19
N TYR A 164 39.42 33.87 11.54
CA TYR A 164 40.14 35.13 11.36
C TYR A 164 40.91 35.11 10.05
N GLY A 165 40.83 36.20 9.29
CA GLY A 165 41.58 36.37 8.05
C GLY A 165 42.22 37.75 8.01
N ARG A 166 43.33 37.86 7.28
CA ARG A 166 43.94 39.17 6.98
C ARG A 166 43.40 39.73 5.68
N VAL A 167 43.38 41.05 5.56
CA VAL A 167 42.99 41.72 4.31
C VAL A 167 43.80 41.18 3.13
N GLY A 168 43.09 40.79 2.06
CA GLY A 168 43.66 40.29 0.81
C GLY A 168 44.09 38.82 0.85
N GLU A 169 44.08 38.16 2.01
CA GLU A 169 44.39 36.74 2.11
C GLU A 169 43.15 35.89 1.79
N LYS A 170 43.38 34.78 1.08
CA LYS A 170 42.31 33.83 0.76
C LYS A 170 41.87 33.11 2.04
N VAL A 171 40.58 33.19 2.34
CA VAL A 171 39.95 32.38 3.39
C VAL A 171 39.17 31.24 2.75
N ILE A 172 39.46 30.00 3.16
CA ILE A 172 38.78 28.79 2.69
C ILE A 172 37.73 28.41 3.72
N ASP A 173 36.52 28.12 3.26
CA ASP A 173 35.47 27.61 4.11
C ASP A 173 35.60 26.09 4.30
N PRO A 174 35.85 25.58 5.51
CA PRO A 174 35.92 24.14 5.72
C PRO A 174 34.54 23.44 5.57
N GLY A 175 33.45 24.21 5.47
CA GLY A 175 32.10 23.68 5.26
C GLY A 175 31.47 23.13 6.54
N ALA A 176 30.50 22.24 6.36
CA ALA A 176 29.71 21.62 7.42
C ALA A 176 29.30 20.19 7.04
N THR A 177 28.84 19.40 8.01
CA THR A 177 28.10 18.14 7.81
C THR A 177 26.68 18.28 8.33
N ALA A 178 25.79 17.39 7.89
CA ALA A 178 24.42 17.32 8.37
C ALA A 178 23.96 15.87 8.53
N ILE A 179 23.44 15.54 9.70
CA ILE A 179 22.85 14.23 10.01
C ILE A 179 21.39 14.40 10.38
N ASP A 180 20.56 13.51 9.88
CA ASP A 180 19.18 13.32 10.24
C ASP A 180 18.98 11.91 10.85
N ASP A 181 17.99 11.73 11.71
CA ASP A 181 17.73 10.44 12.37
C ASP A 181 17.09 9.41 11.43
N VAL A 182 16.33 9.86 10.42
CA VAL A 182 15.67 8.98 9.45
C VAL A 182 16.42 8.91 8.13
N ASP A 183 16.90 10.06 7.63
CA ASP A 183 17.59 10.14 6.32
C ASP A 183 19.09 9.86 6.39
N GLY A 184 19.69 9.85 7.59
CA GLY A 184 21.12 9.65 7.78
C GLY A 184 21.97 10.86 7.36
N ASP A 185 23.08 10.62 6.68
CA ASP A 185 23.96 11.71 6.22
C ASP A 185 23.39 12.42 4.98
N ILE A 186 23.00 13.67 5.18
CA ILE A 186 22.45 14.55 4.15
C ILE A 186 23.35 15.76 3.87
N SER A 187 24.63 15.68 4.21
CA SER A 187 25.61 16.77 4.08
C SER A 187 25.69 17.37 2.67
N GLU A 188 25.47 16.55 1.64
CA GLU A 188 25.48 17.00 0.23
C GLU A 188 24.32 17.95 -0.12
N ARG A 189 23.28 18.01 0.72
CA ARG A 189 22.09 18.85 0.51
C ARG A 189 22.18 20.21 1.22
N ILE A 190 23.27 20.47 1.95
CA ILE A 190 23.45 21.71 2.69
C ILE A 190 23.47 22.90 1.74
N GLN A 191 22.57 23.85 1.98
CA GLN A 191 22.53 25.14 1.32
C GLN A 191 23.38 26.14 2.10
N ARG A 192 24.36 26.72 1.40
CA ARG A 192 25.26 27.74 1.94
C ARG A 192 24.88 29.11 1.38
N SER A 193 24.72 30.10 2.24
CA SER A 193 24.40 31.49 1.85
C SER A 193 25.27 32.51 2.58
N GLY A 194 25.41 33.70 1.98
CA GLY A 194 26.31 34.75 2.44
C GLY A 194 27.60 34.83 1.64
N ASN A 195 28.29 35.97 1.74
CA ASN A 195 29.55 36.23 1.05
C ASN A 195 30.55 36.89 2.01
N VAL A 196 31.83 36.58 1.83
CA VAL A 196 32.95 37.18 2.58
C VAL A 196 33.75 38.05 1.62
N ASN A 197 33.86 39.34 1.91
CA ASN A 197 34.76 40.21 1.15
C ASN A 197 36.12 40.29 1.86
N ILE A 198 37.10 39.57 1.33
CA ILE A 198 38.46 39.51 1.93
C ILE A 198 39.25 40.82 1.77
N ASN A 199 38.82 41.75 0.91
CA ASN A 199 39.55 42.99 0.63
C ASN A 199 39.14 44.14 1.55
N THR A 200 38.23 43.90 2.48
CA THR A 200 37.70 44.95 3.37
C THR A 200 37.66 44.41 4.79
N PRO A 201 38.31 45.08 5.76
CA PRO A 201 38.15 44.73 7.16
C PRO A 201 36.68 44.75 7.57
N GLY A 202 36.25 43.73 8.31
CA GLY A 202 34.85 43.59 8.67
C GLY A 202 34.49 42.21 9.21
N THR A 203 33.24 42.10 9.67
CA THR A 203 32.66 40.84 10.09
C THR A 203 31.65 40.36 9.06
N TYR A 204 31.89 39.18 8.50
CA TYR A 204 31.04 38.55 7.49
C TYR A 204 30.44 37.27 8.06
N LYS A 205 29.23 36.92 7.61
CA LYS A 205 28.50 35.73 8.08
C LYS A 205 28.17 34.83 6.91
N ILE A 206 28.42 33.54 7.10
CA ILE A 206 27.99 32.47 6.20
C ILE A 206 26.98 31.62 6.95
N ASN A 207 25.83 31.40 6.35
CA ASN A 207 24.75 30.62 6.94
C ASN A 207 24.61 29.28 6.22
N TYR A 208 24.37 28.25 7.02
CA TYR A 208 24.13 26.88 6.60
C TYR A 208 22.73 26.45 7.00
N VAL A 209 22.00 25.90 6.03
CA VAL A 209 20.65 25.36 6.20
C VAL A 209 20.53 24.09 5.38
N VAL A 210 19.80 23.10 5.89
CA VAL A 210 19.49 21.88 5.14
C VAL A 210 18.05 21.45 5.44
N SER A 211 17.42 20.83 4.45
CA SER A 211 16.13 20.17 4.60
C SER A 211 16.27 18.68 4.32
N ASP A 212 15.58 17.86 5.12
CA ASP A 212 15.43 16.42 4.88
C ASP A 212 14.42 16.15 3.73
N ILE A 213 14.14 14.87 3.45
CA ILE A 213 13.16 14.44 2.43
C ILE A 213 11.72 14.75 2.86
N SER A 214 11.47 14.74 4.17
CA SER A 214 10.16 14.97 4.79
C SER A 214 9.77 16.45 4.84
N GLY A 215 10.72 17.34 4.56
CA GLY A 215 10.57 18.79 4.54
C GLY A 215 10.91 19.47 5.88
N ASN A 216 11.47 18.77 6.87
CA ASN A 216 11.93 19.46 8.09
C ASN A 216 13.22 20.22 7.80
N ILE A 217 13.28 21.46 8.27
CA ILE A 217 14.39 22.39 8.02
C ILE A 217 15.22 22.51 9.30
N SER A 218 16.54 22.37 9.16
CA SER A 218 17.49 22.54 10.26
C SER A 218 17.39 23.94 10.89
N LYS A 219 17.92 24.08 12.11
CA LYS A 219 18.28 25.41 12.60
C LYS A 219 19.38 25.98 11.69
N VAL A 220 19.36 27.30 11.49
CA VAL A 220 20.43 28.00 10.77
C VAL A 220 21.69 27.94 11.63
N VAL A 221 22.79 27.43 11.06
CA VAL A 221 24.10 27.47 11.70
C VAL A 221 24.95 28.51 10.98
N THR A 222 25.56 29.43 11.74
CA THR A 222 26.32 30.54 11.18
C THR A 222 27.80 30.40 11.49
N ARG A 223 28.64 30.54 10.46
CA ARG A 223 30.08 30.77 10.60
C ARG A 223 30.39 32.25 10.44
N THR A 224 31.20 32.78 11.35
CA THR A 224 31.62 34.19 11.33
C THR A 224 33.04 34.30 10.82
N TYR A 225 33.28 35.25 9.92
CA TYR A 225 34.58 35.60 9.39
C TYR A 225 34.93 37.01 9.86
N ILE A 226 36.06 37.15 10.55
CA ILE A 226 36.56 38.45 11.01
C ILE A 226 37.81 38.77 10.19
N ILE A 227 37.69 39.76 9.30
CA ILE A 227 38.78 40.24 8.45
C ILE A 227 39.37 41.50 9.08
N GLN A 228 40.69 41.50 9.27
CA GLN A 228 41.45 42.58 9.91
C GLN A 228 42.68 42.97 9.10
#